data_AF-A0A812PSY4-F1
#
_entry.id   AF-A0A812PSY4-F1
#
_cell.length_a   1.000
_cell.length_b   1.000
_cell.length_c   1.000
_cell.angle_alpha   90.00
_cell.angle_beta   90.00
_cell.angle_gamma   90.00
#
_symmetry.space_group_name_H-M   'P 1'
#
loop_
_entity.id
_entity.type
_entity.pdbx_description
1 polymer ?
#
loop_
_entity_poly.entity_id
_entity_poly.type
_entity_poly.pdbx_seq_one_letter_code
_entity_poly.pdbx_strand_id
1 'polypeptide(L)'
;MDLDDSSMSEDMMVAVRSSPLPERRPSTELRLAEIEGLQKALASKEGRHCREHFAVRRRLHQLQTAQARANEGGVSDASTSGPILDEALKTHRRGEGATVDDLEQVKAALEELRRGGEEERLHRSQLEERVLREIEDLKSFSPCPSSPSLATLERHPARSLSRQNLLAEERERKRSQANEVLHAEVQELSDTLAELRVTCADELEAQRLEKRQALSELAQAEEKLAQAPAREEALRAELAQAAAELGRARHAVKEQDEALKAFWSLQTSYQHELEEVERHEKQTAVLHEDCLGRLKWLGV
;
A
#
# COMPACT_ATOMS: atom_id res chain seq x y z
N MET A 1 -2.84 35.87 -75.92
CA MET A 1 -3.53 34.62 -75.61
C MET A 1 -2.76 33.97 -74.49
N ASP A 2 -3.29 33.62 -73.35
CA ASP A 2 -4.49 33.93 -72.55
C ASP A 2 -4.17 33.20 -71.23
N LEU A 3 -4.29 33.89 -70.09
CA LEU A 3 -5.22 33.56 -68.99
C LEU A 3 -4.96 32.18 -68.36
N ASP A 4 -4.44 32.16 -67.13
CA ASP A 4 -5.20 31.98 -65.87
C ASP A 4 -5.15 30.48 -65.49
N ASP A 5 -5.17 30.00 -64.25
CA ASP A 5 -5.75 30.43 -62.99
C ASP A 5 -5.04 29.59 -61.90
N SER A 6 -4.59 30.14 -60.78
CA SER A 6 -5.33 30.18 -59.50
C SER A 6 -5.23 28.93 -58.61
N SER A 7 -4.82 29.19 -57.36
CA SER A 7 -5.18 28.54 -56.08
C SER A 7 -3.93 28.34 -55.21
N MET A 8 -3.73 29.20 -54.21
CA MET A 8 -4.24 29.07 -52.84
C MET A 8 -3.62 27.90 -52.06
N SER A 9 -2.62 28.22 -51.24
CA SER A 9 -2.42 27.76 -49.84
C SER A 9 -1.05 28.30 -49.41
N GLU A 10 -0.97 29.43 -48.71
CA GLU A 10 -1.15 29.56 -47.24
C GLU A 10 -0.42 28.50 -46.42
N ASP A 11 0.49 29.02 -45.58
CA ASP A 11 0.98 28.43 -44.33
C ASP A 11 1.89 27.20 -44.38
N MET A 12 3.15 27.43 -44.75
CA MET A 12 4.29 26.75 -44.11
C MET A 12 5.05 27.71 -43.19
N MET A 13 4.37 28.22 -42.15
CA MET A 13 5.04 28.61 -40.92
C MET A 13 4.97 27.43 -39.95
N VAL A 14 5.90 26.48 -40.11
CA VAL A 14 6.17 25.51 -39.04
C VAL A 14 6.88 26.27 -37.94
N ALA A 15 6.06 26.73 -36.99
CA ALA A 15 6.48 27.27 -35.73
C ALA A 15 7.54 26.36 -35.11
N VAL A 16 8.69 26.96 -34.82
CA VAL A 16 9.67 26.47 -33.85
C VAL A 16 8.91 26.27 -32.54
N ARG A 17 8.39 25.06 -32.33
CA ARG A 17 7.86 24.64 -31.04
C ARG A 17 9.07 24.39 -30.15
N SER A 18 9.45 25.45 -29.44
CA SER A 18 10.26 25.40 -28.23
C SER A 18 9.76 24.25 -27.36
N SER A 19 10.50 23.14 -27.37
CA SER A 19 10.25 22.05 -26.43
C SER A 19 10.51 22.62 -25.03
N PRO A 20 9.59 22.49 -24.06
CA PRO A 20 9.86 22.98 -22.72
C PRO A 20 11.05 22.20 -22.17
N LEU A 21 12.04 22.95 -21.68
CA LEU A 21 13.19 22.44 -20.96
C LEU A 21 12.72 21.39 -19.93
N PRO A 22 13.38 20.22 -19.81
CA PRO A 22 13.04 19.27 -18.77
C PRO A 22 13.30 19.94 -17.42
N GLU A 23 12.22 20.26 -16.70
CA GLU A 23 12.30 20.69 -15.31
C GLU A 23 13.21 19.71 -14.56
N ARG A 24 14.29 20.24 -13.97
CA ARG A 24 15.16 19.50 -13.06
C ARG A 24 14.27 18.89 -11.98
N ARG A 25 13.93 17.61 -12.14
CA ARG A 25 13.18 16.84 -11.14
C ARG A 25 14.04 16.87 -9.87
N PRO A 26 13.55 17.41 -8.74
CA PRO A 26 14.26 17.23 -7.47
C PRO A 26 14.44 15.73 -7.24
N SER A 27 15.65 15.34 -6.84
CA SER A 27 16.01 13.93 -6.62
C SER A 27 14.99 13.28 -5.70
N THR A 28 14.67 12.01 -5.96
CA THR A 28 13.71 11.21 -5.18
C THR A 28 14.00 11.27 -3.68
N GLU A 29 15.27 11.31 -3.31
CA GLU A 29 15.75 11.48 -1.93
C GLU A 29 15.32 12.81 -1.28
N LEU A 30 15.39 13.93 -2.01
CA LEU A 30 14.95 15.23 -1.48
C LEU A 30 13.43 15.26 -1.27
N ARG A 31 12.66 14.58 -2.13
CA ARG A 31 11.21 14.48 -1.99
C ARG A 31 10.81 13.61 -0.79
N LEU A 32 11.52 12.51 -0.55
CA LEU A 32 11.29 11.65 0.61
C LEU A 32 11.62 12.38 1.93
N ALA A 33 12.70 13.17 1.95
CA ALA A 33 13.03 14.01 3.11
C ALA A 33 11.98 15.11 3.35
N GLU A 34 11.43 15.73 2.30
CA GLU A 34 10.33 16.70 2.40
C GLU A 34 9.06 16.03 2.96
N ILE A 35 8.72 14.83 2.49
CA ILE A 35 7.58 14.04 3.00
C ILE A 35 7.76 13.71 4.48
N GLU A 36 8.93 13.22 4.88
CA GLU A 36 9.20 12.87 6.28
C GLU A 36 9.16 14.11 7.19
N GLY A 37 9.69 15.25 6.71
CA GLY A 37 9.61 16.53 7.42
C GLY A 37 8.18 17.03 7.60
N LEU A 38 7.35 16.93 6.57
CA LEU A 38 5.92 17.32 6.63
C LEU A 38 5.11 16.38 7.52
N GLN A 39 5.40 15.08 7.52
CA GLN A 39 4.77 14.11 8.44
C GLN A 39 5.12 14.39 9.90
N LYS A 40 6.39 14.72 10.20
CA LYS A 40 6.82 15.16 11.54
C LYS A 40 6.15 16.46 11.96
N ALA A 41 5.99 17.41 11.04
CA ALA A 41 5.28 18.66 11.30
C ALA A 41 3.78 18.45 11.60
N LEU A 42 3.13 17.47 10.95
CA LEU A 42 1.74 17.09 11.24
C LEU A 42 1.57 16.32 12.55
N ALA A 43 2.59 15.54 12.95
CA ALA A 43 2.58 14.80 14.21
C ALA A 43 2.81 15.71 15.44
N SER A 44 3.41 16.90 15.24
CA SER A 44 3.59 17.88 16.31
C SER A 44 2.26 18.42 16.82
N LYS A 45 2.08 18.41 18.14
CA LYS A 45 0.84 18.86 18.81
C LYS A 45 0.67 20.39 18.78
N GLU A 46 1.70 21.15 18.43
CA GLU A 46 1.73 22.62 18.56
C GLU A 46 1.03 23.37 17.43
N GLY A 47 0.66 22.71 16.32
CA GLY A 47 0.13 23.36 15.11
C GLY A 47 -1.33 23.06 14.74
N ARG A 48 -2.12 22.39 15.60
CA ARG A 48 -3.45 21.85 15.23
C ARG A 48 -4.51 22.90 14.82
N HIS A 49 -4.24 24.19 15.00
CA HIS A 49 -5.23 25.26 14.79
C HIS A 49 -4.78 26.40 13.87
N CYS A 50 -3.77 26.19 13.03
CA CYS A 50 -3.27 27.25 12.14
C CYS A 50 -3.44 26.87 10.66
N ARG A 51 -3.69 27.87 9.80
CA ARG A 51 -3.74 27.77 8.32
C ARG A 51 -2.53 27.02 7.73
N GLU A 52 -1.40 27.05 8.43
CA GLU A 52 -0.16 26.35 8.11
C GLU A 52 -0.31 24.82 8.14
N HIS A 53 -1.13 24.27 9.04
CA HIS A 53 -1.38 22.83 9.12
C HIS A 53 -2.14 22.31 7.89
N PHE A 54 -3.08 23.11 7.36
CA PHE A 54 -3.76 22.79 6.11
C PHE A 54 -2.84 22.90 4.89
N ALA A 55 -1.95 23.91 4.86
CA ALA A 55 -0.94 24.03 3.82
C ALA A 55 0.03 22.84 3.81
N VAL A 56 0.46 22.38 4.99
CA VAL A 56 1.31 21.18 5.16
C VAL A 56 0.60 19.92 4.69
N ARG A 57 -0.67 19.70 5.07
CA ARG A 57 -1.47 18.55 4.59
C ARG A 57 -1.64 18.55 3.08
N ARG A 58 -1.99 19.71 2.49
CA ARG A 58 -2.17 19.86 1.04
C ARG A 58 -0.86 19.60 0.30
N ARG A 59 0.26 20.12 0.80
CA ARG A 59 1.59 19.91 0.22
C ARG A 59 2.01 18.44 0.29
N LEU A 60 1.79 17.78 1.43
CA LEU A 60 2.06 16.35 1.59
C LEU A 60 1.25 15.50 0.61
N HIS A 61 -0.04 15.78 0.48
CA HIS A 61 -0.91 15.07 -0.47
C HIS A 61 -0.45 15.24 -1.92
N GLN A 62 -0.08 16.45 -2.33
CA GLN A 62 0.45 16.72 -3.68
C GLN A 62 1.73 15.93 -3.95
N LEU A 63 2.65 15.85 -2.98
CA LEU A 63 3.89 15.08 -3.11
C LEU A 63 3.64 13.58 -3.20
N GLN A 64 2.72 13.06 -2.38
CA GLN A 64 2.33 11.64 -2.40
C GLN A 64 1.64 11.26 -3.72
N THR A 65 0.73 12.10 -4.24
CA THR A 65 0.10 11.88 -5.55
C THR A 65 1.12 11.96 -6.68
N ALA A 66 2.08 12.89 -6.61
CA ALA A 66 3.15 12.99 -7.59
C ALA A 66 4.10 11.78 -7.55
N GLN A 67 4.34 11.20 -6.37
CA GLN A 67 5.12 9.97 -6.19
C GLN A 67 4.39 8.75 -6.76
N ALA A 68 3.08 8.62 -6.49
CA ALA A 68 2.26 7.55 -7.06
C ALA A 68 2.28 7.57 -8.60
N ARG A 69 2.10 8.76 -9.20
CA ARG A 69 2.19 8.94 -10.67
C ARG A 69 3.58 8.68 -11.24
N ALA A 70 4.64 8.99 -10.49
CA ALA A 70 6.01 8.70 -10.91
C ALA A 70 6.33 7.20 -10.86
N ASN A 71 5.73 6.45 -9.93
CA ASN A 71 5.86 5.00 -9.84
C ASN A 71 5.04 4.28 -10.94
N GLU A 72 3.88 4.82 -11.30
CA GLU A 72 3.05 4.31 -12.41
C GLU A 72 3.68 4.61 -13.79
N GLY A 73 4.33 5.76 -13.95
CA GLY A 73 5.03 6.14 -15.19
C GLY A 73 6.41 5.49 -15.38
N GLY A 74 6.88 4.66 -14.45
CA GLY A 74 8.17 3.96 -14.51
C GLY A 74 8.09 2.52 -15.04
N VAL A 75 6.89 2.01 -15.32
CA VAL A 75 6.67 0.67 -15.87
C VAL A 75 6.48 0.78 -17.39
N SER A 76 7.54 1.17 -18.09
CA SER A 76 7.64 0.98 -19.54
C SER A 76 8.95 0.27 -19.87
N ASP A 77 8.80 -0.98 -20.32
CA ASP A 77 9.71 -1.75 -21.16
C ASP A 77 11.20 -1.71 -20.83
N ALA A 78 11.63 -2.56 -19.91
CA ALA A 78 12.97 -3.14 -19.95
C ALA A 78 12.99 -4.51 -19.28
N SER A 79 12.89 -5.54 -20.11
CA SER A 79 13.41 -6.88 -19.86
C SER A 79 14.88 -6.81 -19.46
N THR A 80 15.20 -6.92 -18.16
CA THR A 80 16.48 -7.48 -17.70
C THR A 80 16.37 -7.95 -16.25
N SER A 81 16.72 -9.22 -16.07
CA SER A 81 16.86 -9.96 -14.83
C SER A 81 17.67 -9.26 -13.74
N GLY A 82 17.25 -9.42 -12.48
CA GLY A 82 18.09 -9.20 -11.29
C GLY A 82 17.51 -9.85 -10.03
N PRO A 83 18.31 -10.56 -9.20
CA PRO A 83 17.88 -11.49 -8.16
C PRO A 83 17.37 -10.83 -6.86
N ILE A 84 17.17 -9.52 -6.85
CA ILE A 84 16.92 -8.75 -5.61
C ILE A 84 15.45 -8.87 -5.17
N LEU A 85 14.53 -9.08 -6.11
CA LEU A 85 13.10 -9.28 -5.82
C LEU A 85 12.78 -10.68 -5.29
N ASP A 86 13.59 -11.68 -5.67
CA ASP A 86 13.37 -13.08 -5.28
C ASP A 86 13.89 -13.36 -3.85
N GLU A 87 14.84 -12.55 -3.37
CA GLU A 87 15.34 -12.62 -2.00
C GLU A 87 14.43 -11.87 -1.01
N ALA A 88 13.78 -10.78 -1.43
CA ALA A 88 12.76 -10.07 -0.66
C ALA A 88 11.44 -10.87 -0.51
N LEU A 89 11.08 -11.67 -1.52
CA LEU A 89 9.91 -12.56 -1.45
C LEU A 89 10.19 -13.84 -0.64
N LYS A 90 11.45 -14.28 -0.54
CA LYS A 90 11.86 -15.40 0.32
C LYS A 90 11.94 -15.03 1.79
N THR A 91 12.32 -13.79 2.14
CA THR A 91 12.30 -13.32 3.53
C THR A 91 10.89 -13.04 4.05
N HIS A 92 9.94 -12.65 3.18
CA HIS A 92 8.54 -12.46 3.59
C HIS A 92 7.68 -13.73 3.61
N ARG A 93 8.16 -14.87 3.06
CA ARG A 93 7.49 -16.18 3.21
C ARG A 93 7.90 -16.98 4.45
N ARG A 94 8.84 -16.46 5.25
CA ARG A 94 9.21 -17.01 6.56
C ARG A 94 9.09 -15.91 7.63
N GLY A 95 7.87 -15.62 8.05
CA GLY A 95 7.61 -14.71 9.15
C GLY A 95 6.15 -14.80 9.56
N GLU A 96 5.90 -15.72 10.50
CA GLU A 96 4.81 -15.76 11.48
C GLU A 96 3.42 -15.26 11.03
N GLY A 97 2.49 -16.20 10.88
CA GLY A 97 1.08 -15.88 10.83
C GLY A 97 0.67 -15.10 12.08
N ALA A 98 -0.23 -14.12 11.91
CA ALA A 98 -0.75 -13.27 12.97
C ALA A 98 -0.96 -14.08 14.24
N THR A 99 -0.18 -13.75 15.27
CA THR A 99 -0.20 -14.49 16.52
C THR A 99 -1.50 -14.20 17.27
N VAL A 100 -1.89 -15.08 18.18
CA VAL A 100 -3.10 -14.88 19.01
C VAL A 100 -3.01 -13.54 19.77
N ASP A 101 -1.80 -13.12 20.13
CA ASP A 101 -1.52 -11.85 20.81
C ASP A 101 -1.80 -10.63 19.92
N ASP A 102 -1.56 -10.72 18.60
CA ASP A 102 -1.88 -9.67 17.64
C ASP A 102 -3.41 -9.48 17.51
N LEU A 103 -4.16 -10.58 17.54
CA LEU A 103 -5.62 -10.56 17.52
C LEU A 103 -6.21 -10.02 18.83
N GLU A 104 -5.58 -10.30 19.97
CA GLU A 104 -5.96 -9.73 21.27
C GLU A 104 -5.68 -8.23 21.34
N GLN A 105 -4.58 -7.74 20.76
CA GLN A 105 -4.31 -6.30 20.65
C GLN A 105 -5.33 -5.59 19.76
N VAL A 106 -5.70 -6.17 18.62
CA VAL A 106 -6.72 -5.59 17.75
C VAL A 106 -8.09 -5.57 18.44
N LYS A 107 -8.42 -6.61 19.21
CA LYS A 107 -9.65 -6.65 20.01
C LYS A 107 -9.66 -5.57 21.10
N ALA A 108 -8.56 -5.38 21.81
CA ALA A 108 -8.43 -4.33 22.82
C ALA A 108 -8.56 -2.92 22.20
N ALA A 109 -7.95 -2.68 21.05
CA ALA A 109 -8.06 -1.41 20.32
C ALA A 109 -9.50 -1.14 19.85
N LEU A 110 -10.24 -2.17 19.41
CA LEU A 110 -11.64 -2.06 19.05
C LEU A 110 -12.55 -1.77 20.25
N GLU A 111 -12.28 -2.38 21.41
CA GLU A 111 -13.01 -2.09 22.65
C GLU A 111 -12.75 -0.67 23.15
N GLU A 112 -11.51 -0.17 23.04
CA GLU A 112 -11.15 1.21 23.38
C GLU A 112 -11.83 2.23 22.46
N LEU A 113 -11.87 1.97 21.15
CA LEU A 113 -12.64 2.78 20.18
C LEU A 113 -14.14 2.77 20.48
N ARG A 114 -14.69 1.62 20.88
CA ARG A 114 -16.10 1.51 21.27
C ARG A 114 -16.40 2.34 22.51
N ARG A 115 -15.51 2.30 23.51
CA ARG A 115 -15.63 3.08 24.73
C ARG A 115 -15.50 4.58 24.46
N GLY A 116 -14.54 4.97 23.62
CA GLY A 116 -14.37 6.36 23.17
C GLY A 116 -15.61 6.88 22.42
N GLY A 117 -16.22 6.05 21.57
CA GLY A 117 -17.47 6.41 20.89
C GLY A 117 -18.68 6.54 21.82
N GLU A 118 -18.76 5.73 22.88
CA GLU A 118 -19.79 5.84 23.93
C GLU A 118 -19.61 7.13 24.76
N GLU A 119 -18.37 7.46 25.13
CA GLU A 119 -18.03 8.72 25.82
C GLU A 119 -18.34 9.95 24.95
N GLU A 120 -18.03 9.91 23.65
CA GLU A 120 -18.32 10.99 22.71
C GLU A 120 -19.83 11.17 22.48
N ARG A 121 -20.60 10.07 22.43
CA ARG A 121 -22.08 10.14 22.40
C ARG A 121 -22.66 10.75 23.67
N LEU A 122 -22.09 10.43 24.84
CA LEU A 122 -22.50 11.03 26.13
C LEU A 122 -22.19 12.54 26.14
N HIS A 123 -20.99 12.94 25.73
CA HIS A 123 -20.59 14.35 25.65
C HIS A 123 -21.48 15.13 24.69
N ARG A 124 -21.80 14.57 23.52
CA ARG A 124 -22.71 15.16 22.56
C ARG A 124 -24.13 15.31 23.13
N SER A 125 -24.65 14.28 23.79
CA SER A 125 -25.96 14.32 24.43
C SER A 125 -26.04 15.38 25.53
N GLN A 126 -24.99 15.54 26.36
CA GLN A 126 -24.92 16.58 27.38
C GLN A 126 -24.82 17.99 26.77
N LEU A 127 -24.15 18.13 25.62
CA LEU A 127 -24.09 19.40 24.90
C LEU A 127 -25.44 19.76 24.30
N GLU A 128 -26.12 18.79 23.67
CA GLU A 128 -27.47 18.93 23.14
C GLU A 128 -28.46 19.33 24.25
N GLU A 129 -28.38 18.73 25.44
CA GLU A 129 -29.21 19.11 26.59
C GLU A 129 -28.94 20.55 27.07
N ARG A 130 -27.67 20.98 27.14
CA ARG A 130 -27.34 22.38 27.51
C ARG A 130 -27.85 23.37 26.49
N VAL A 131 -27.68 23.08 25.20
CA VAL A 131 -28.17 23.93 24.11
C VAL A 131 -29.68 24.03 24.14
N LEU A 132 -30.39 22.92 24.39
CA LEU A 132 -31.85 22.93 24.52
C LEU A 132 -32.33 23.77 25.71
N ARG A 133 -31.64 23.71 26.87
CA ARG A 133 -31.94 24.57 28.02
C ARG A 133 -31.67 26.05 27.73
N GLU A 134 -30.55 26.39 27.08
CA GLU A 134 -30.28 27.78 26.68
C GLU A 134 -31.32 28.30 25.69
N ILE A 135 -31.78 27.46 24.75
CA ILE A 135 -32.86 27.81 23.83
C ILE A 135 -34.18 28.02 24.58
N GLU A 136 -34.49 27.22 25.60
CA GLU A 136 -35.68 27.42 26.45
C GLU A 136 -35.57 28.69 27.31
N ASP A 137 -34.41 28.98 27.88
CA ASP A 137 -34.13 30.19 28.63
C ASP A 137 -34.28 31.42 27.73
N LEU A 138 -33.73 31.39 26.50
CA LEU A 138 -33.88 32.45 25.51
C LEU A 138 -35.33 32.62 25.01
N LYS A 139 -36.13 31.55 24.98
CA LYS A 139 -37.57 31.62 24.70
C LYS A 139 -38.37 32.20 25.86
N SER A 140 -37.89 32.06 27.10
CA SER A 140 -38.50 32.71 28.27
C SER A 140 -38.28 34.23 28.28
N PHE A 141 -37.28 34.72 27.52
CA PHE A 141 -37.10 36.14 27.18
C PHE A 141 -37.94 36.52 25.94
N SER A 142 -39.27 36.48 26.06
CA SER A 142 -40.18 37.20 25.16
C SER A 142 -40.26 38.67 25.58
N PRO A 143 -40.37 39.65 24.65
CA PRO A 143 -40.05 41.04 24.92
C PRO A 143 -41.08 41.72 25.85
N CYS A 144 -40.61 42.27 26.97
CA CYS A 144 -41.42 43.19 27.77
C CYS A 144 -41.73 44.47 26.97
N PRO A 145 -43.01 44.90 26.88
CA PRO A 145 -43.37 46.21 26.36
C PRO A 145 -43.32 47.22 27.52
N SER A 146 -42.13 47.75 27.79
CA SER A 146 -42.02 48.85 28.76
C SER A 146 -40.74 49.64 28.56
N SER A 147 -40.85 50.76 27.86
CA SER A 147 -39.95 51.90 28.05
C SER A 147 -40.79 53.09 28.52
N PRO A 148 -40.30 53.84 29.52
CA PRO A 148 -41.10 54.80 30.27
C PRO A 148 -41.30 56.12 29.52
N SER A 149 -42.45 56.72 29.77
CA SER A 149 -42.83 58.08 29.36
C SER A 149 -41.76 59.11 29.76
N LEU A 150 -41.16 59.78 28.78
CA LEU A 150 -40.39 61.01 28.95
C LEU A 150 -41.37 62.19 29.01
N ALA A 151 -41.98 62.40 30.18
CA ALA A 151 -42.60 63.66 30.52
C ALA A 151 -41.59 64.53 31.30
N THR A 152 -41.61 65.83 31.00
CA THR A 152 -40.93 66.95 31.67
C THR A 152 -39.43 67.14 31.40
N LEU A 153 -39.12 67.87 30.32
CA LEU A 153 -38.08 68.91 30.39
C LEU A 153 -38.39 70.02 29.36
N GLU A 154 -39.32 70.91 29.71
CA GLU A 154 -39.42 72.21 29.06
C GLU A 154 -38.24 73.08 29.49
N ARG A 155 -37.40 73.48 28.52
CA ARG A 155 -37.08 74.88 28.19
C ARG A 155 -35.84 74.92 27.28
N HIS A 156 -35.97 75.69 26.19
CA HIS A 156 -34.99 76.03 25.14
C HIS A 156 -35.07 75.21 23.82
N PRO A 157 -35.82 75.70 22.81
CA PRO A 157 -36.05 74.97 21.55
C PRO A 157 -34.86 74.97 20.57
N ALA A 158 -33.86 75.85 20.72
CA ALA A 158 -32.76 75.95 19.74
C ALA A 158 -31.49 75.14 20.10
N ARG A 159 -31.29 74.80 21.39
CA ARG A 159 -30.14 73.98 21.84
C ARG A 159 -30.47 72.47 21.95
N SER A 160 -31.76 72.11 22.00
CA SER A 160 -32.20 70.71 22.12
C SER A 160 -32.19 69.95 20.79
N LEU A 161 -32.55 70.61 19.68
CA LEU A 161 -32.57 69.99 18.35
C LEU A 161 -31.17 69.59 17.86
N SER A 162 -30.14 70.41 18.12
CA SER A 162 -28.76 70.09 17.75
C SER A 162 -28.23 68.87 18.52
N ARG A 163 -28.53 68.77 19.82
CA ARG A 163 -28.17 67.60 20.64
C ARG A 163 -28.97 66.34 20.25
N GLN A 164 -30.25 66.49 19.90
CA GLN A 164 -31.06 65.39 19.38
C GLN A 164 -30.55 64.89 18.03
N ASN A 165 -30.18 65.79 17.12
CA ASN A 165 -29.61 65.42 15.82
C ASN A 165 -28.26 64.72 15.96
N LEU A 166 -27.38 65.18 16.86
CA LEU A 166 -26.12 64.48 17.16
C LEU A 166 -26.35 63.08 17.74
N LEU A 167 -27.31 62.92 18.65
CA LEU A 167 -27.66 61.59 19.21
C LEU A 167 -28.33 60.68 18.16
N ALA A 168 -29.08 61.25 17.20
CA ALA A 168 -29.66 60.51 16.08
C ALA A 168 -28.57 60.06 15.11
N GLU A 169 -27.63 60.94 14.73
CA GLU A 169 -26.47 60.60 13.91
C GLU A 169 -25.57 59.56 14.57
N GLU A 170 -25.31 59.65 15.88
CA GLU A 170 -24.55 58.60 16.59
C GLU A 170 -25.27 57.25 16.60
N ARG A 171 -26.61 57.24 16.76
CA ARG A 171 -27.40 56.00 16.68
C ARG A 171 -27.39 55.44 15.27
N GLU A 172 -27.45 56.28 14.26
CA GLU A 172 -27.39 55.87 12.86
C GLU A 172 -26.00 55.33 12.51
N ARG A 173 -24.91 56.00 12.90
CA ARG A 173 -23.55 55.48 12.76
C ARG A 173 -23.36 54.12 13.45
N LYS A 174 -23.87 53.97 14.68
CA LYS A 174 -23.83 52.67 15.39
C LYS A 174 -24.63 51.59 14.68
N ARG A 175 -25.79 51.92 14.09
CA ARG A 175 -26.59 50.99 13.29
C ARG A 175 -25.89 50.60 11.99
N SER A 176 -25.29 51.56 11.29
CA SER A 176 -24.51 51.30 10.07
C SER A 176 -23.32 50.40 10.38
N GLN A 177 -22.60 50.69 11.46
CA GLN A 177 -21.46 49.87 11.90
C GLN A 177 -21.90 48.46 12.33
N ALA A 178 -23.04 48.30 13.01
CA ALA A 178 -23.60 47.00 13.35
C ALA A 178 -24.06 46.21 12.10
N ASN A 179 -24.63 46.89 11.09
CA ASN A 179 -24.98 46.27 9.81
C ASN A 179 -23.75 45.85 9.01
N GLU A 180 -22.68 46.64 9.00
CA GLU A 180 -21.42 46.27 8.36
C GLU A 180 -20.81 45.03 9.00
N VAL A 181 -20.83 44.93 10.33
CA VAL A 181 -20.37 43.74 11.06
C VAL A 181 -21.24 42.52 10.72
N LEU A 182 -22.57 42.66 10.72
CA LEU A 182 -23.47 41.58 10.30
C LEU A 182 -23.24 41.13 8.86
N HIS A 183 -22.99 42.06 7.93
CA HIS A 183 -22.67 41.72 6.55
C HIS A 183 -21.34 40.98 6.42
N ALA A 184 -20.33 41.38 7.20
CA ALA A 184 -19.05 40.68 7.25
C ALA A 184 -19.20 39.25 7.83
N GLU A 185 -19.96 39.09 8.92
CA GLU A 185 -20.24 37.78 9.51
C GLU A 185 -21.02 36.86 8.54
N VAL A 186 -22.04 37.40 7.85
CA VAL A 186 -22.78 36.63 6.84
C VAL A 186 -21.88 36.21 5.69
N GLN A 187 -20.96 37.08 5.26
CA GLN A 187 -20.00 36.72 4.20
C GLN A 187 -19.04 35.63 4.66
N GLU A 188 -18.47 35.74 5.86
CA GLU A 188 -17.59 34.72 6.45
C GLU A 188 -18.30 33.36 6.63
N LEU A 189 -19.56 33.38 7.09
CA LEU A 189 -20.38 32.17 7.16
C LEU A 189 -20.67 31.58 5.78
N SER A 190 -20.84 32.41 4.76
CA SER A 190 -21.05 31.94 3.39
C SER A 190 -19.79 31.30 2.79
N ASP A 191 -18.62 31.88 3.08
CA ASP A 191 -17.32 31.39 2.60
C ASP A 191 -16.97 30.06 3.30
N THR A 192 -17.18 29.97 4.62
CA THR A 192 -16.98 28.73 5.38
C THR A 192 -17.93 27.61 4.95
N LEU A 193 -19.20 27.93 4.64
CA LEU A 193 -20.13 26.96 4.06
C LEU A 193 -19.71 26.50 2.66
N ALA A 194 -19.14 27.38 1.85
CA ALA A 194 -18.60 27.01 0.54
C ALA A 194 -17.39 26.08 0.68
N GLU A 195 -16.48 26.37 1.61
CA GLU A 195 -15.33 25.50 1.93
C GLU A 195 -15.79 24.11 2.41
N LEU A 196 -16.75 24.06 3.35
CA LEU A 196 -17.29 22.79 3.87
C LEU A 196 -17.96 21.94 2.79
N ARG A 197 -18.61 22.57 1.80
CA ARG A 197 -19.21 21.86 0.67
C ARG A 197 -18.16 21.22 -0.22
N VAL A 198 -17.04 21.91 -0.47
CA VAL A 198 -15.93 21.37 -1.26
C VAL A 198 -15.25 20.23 -0.52
N THR A 199 -14.96 20.38 0.78
CA THR A 199 -14.33 19.31 1.56
C THR A 199 -15.21 18.07 1.65
N CYS A 200 -16.52 18.24 1.84
CA CYS A 200 -17.47 17.13 1.85
C CYS A 200 -17.53 16.42 0.48
N ALA A 201 -17.45 17.16 -0.62
CA ALA A 201 -17.37 16.57 -1.96
C ALA A 201 -16.08 15.76 -2.16
N ASP A 202 -14.93 16.31 -1.76
CA ASP A 202 -13.63 15.64 -1.85
C ASP A 202 -13.59 14.37 -1.00
N GLU A 203 -14.14 14.39 0.21
CA GLU A 203 -14.23 13.22 1.10
C GLU A 203 -15.11 12.12 0.50
N LEU A 204 -16.26 12.48 -0.11
CA LEU A 204 -17.11 11.52 -0.80
C LEU A 204 -16.43 10.92 -2.04
N GLU A 205 -15.62 11.70 -2.77
CA GLU A 205 -14.82 11.20 -3.89
C GLU A 205 -13.70 10.26 -3.41
N ALA A 206 -13.03 10.59 -2.31
CA ALA A 206 -12.03 9.74 -1.69
C ALA A 206 -12.63 8.38 -1.28
N GLN A 207 -13.79 8.38 -0.61
CA GLN A 207 -14.50 7.14 -0.25
C GLN A 207 -14.90 6.32 -1.47
N ARG A 208 -15.32 6.97 -2.57
CA ARG A 208 -15.65 6.27 -3.83
C ARG A 208 -14.42 5.64 -4.46
N LEU A 209 -13.27 6.32 -4.42
CA LEU A 209 -12.00 5.79 -4.91
C LEU A 209 -11.52 4.61 -4.07
N GLU A 210 -11.53 4.74 -2.75
CA GLU A 210 -11.16 3.66 -1.82
C GLU A 210 -12.04 2.42 -2.03
N LYS A 211 -13.37 2.61 -2.16
CA LYS A 211 -14.29 1.51 -2.48
C LYS A 211 -13.98 0.85 -3.82
N ARG A 212 -13.63 1.62 -4.85
CA ARG A 212 -13.24 1.08 -6.16
C ARG A 212 -11.93 0.27 -6.07
N GLN A 213 -10.96 0.76 -5.31
CA GLN A 213 -9.70 0.06 -5.06
C GLN A 213 -9.95 -1.27 -4.34
N ALA A 214 -10.72 -1.25 -3.25
CA ALA A 214 -11.09 -2.47 -2.52
C ALA A 214 -11.81 -3.50 -3.40
N LEU A 215 -12.73 -3.06 -4.27
CA LEU A 215 -13.40 -3.96 -5.22
C LEU A 215 -12.42 -4.54 -6.26
N SER A 216 -11.44 -3.76 -6.72
CA SER A 216 -10.42 -4.22 -7.66
C SER A 216 -9.49 -5.27 -7.03
N GLU A 217 -9.09 -5.07 -5.78
CA GLU A 217 -8.27 -6.02 -5.02
C GLU A 217 -9.02 -7.32 -4.77
N LEU A 218 -10.31 -7.23 -4.44
CA LEU A 218 -11.17 -8.38 -4.24
C LEU A 218 -11.35 -9.19 -5.53
N ALA A 219 -11.56 -8.52 -6.67
CA ALA A 219 -11.64 -9.19 -7.98
C ALA A 219 -10.33 -9.91 -8.34
N GLN A 220 -9.16 -9.31 -8.07
CA GLN A 220 -7.87 -9.96 -8.28
C GLN A 220 -7.66 -11.15 -7.34
N ALA A 221 -8.13 -11.06 -6.10
CA ALA A 221 -8.07 -12.16 -5.15
C ALA A 221 -8.97 -13.34 -5.60
N GLU A 222 -10.18 -13.05 -6.08
CA GLU A 222 -11.08 -14.05 -6.66
C GLU A 222 -10.48 -14.72 -7.89
N GLU A 223 -9.84 -13.97 -8.79
CA GLU A 223 -9.15 -14.54 -9.95
C GLU A 223 -8.00 -15.47 -9.53
N LYS A 224 -7.19 -15.06 -8.54
CA LYS A 224 -6.12 -15.91 -7.98
C LYS A 224 -6.67 -17.19 -7.35
N LEU A 225 -7.81 -17.11 -6.66
CA LEU A 225 -8.49 -18.27 -6.08
C LEU A 225 -9.08 -19.18 -7.18
N ALA A 226 -9.63 -18.62 -8.24
CA ALA A 226 -10.11 -19.39 -9.39
C ALA A 226 -8.97 -20.13 -10.12
N GLN A 227 -7.76 -19.58 -10.11
CA GLN A 227 -6.56 -20.22 -10.67
C GLN A 227 -5.92 -21.26 -9.73
N ALA A 228 -6.27 -21.27 -8.44
CA ALA A 228 -5.71 -22.22 -7.47
C ALA A 228 -5.87 -23.70 -7.85
N PRO A 229 -7.04 -24.20 -8.31
CA PRO A 229 -7.19 -25.61 -8.69
C PRO A 229 -6.28 -26.01 -9.85
N ALA A 230 -6.12 -25.17 -10.88
CA ALA A 230 -5.22 -25.45 -11.99
C ALA A 230 -3.75 -25.54 -11.54
N ARG A 231 -3.35 -24.67 -10.60
CA ARG A 231 -2.00 -24.73 -9.99
C ARG A 231 -1.82 -25.98 -9.14
N GLU A 232 -2.85 -26.40 -8.41
CA GLU A 232 -2.82 -27.63 -7.61
C GLU A 232 -2.72 -28.88 -8.49
N GLU A 233 -3.47 -28.92 -9.60
CA GLU A 233 -3.37 -30.01 -10.59
C GLU A 233 -1.98 -30.09 -11.23
N ALA A 234 -1.37 -28.95 -11.58
CA ALA A 234 -0.01 -28.90 -12.10
C ALA A 234 1.01 -29.45 -11.08
N LEU A 235 0.91 -29.04 -9.81
CA LEU A 235 1.78 -29.56 -8.75
C LEU A 235 1.57 -31.06 -8.51
N ARG A 236 0.34 -31.55 -8.59
CA ARG A 236 0.06 -33.00 -8.50
C ARG A 236 0.69 -33.77 -9.66
N ALA A 237 0.65 -33.21 -10.87
CA ALA A 237 1.31 -33.82 -12.03
C ALA A 237 2.84 -33.85 -11.88
N GLU A 238 3.45 -32.77 -11.40
CA GLU A 238 4.89 -32.71 -11.10
C GLU A 238 5.30 -33.74 -10.03
N LEU A 239 4.52 -33.86 -8.95
CA LEU A 239 4.75 -34.87 -7.92
C LEU A 239 4.63 -36.29 -8.45
N ALA A 240 3.66 -36.56 -9.32
CA ALA A 240 3.51 -37.87 -9.96
C ALA A 240 4.70 -38.20 -10.86
N GLN A 241 5.21 -37.23 -11.62
CA GLN A 241 6.40 -37.40 -12.45
C GLN A 241 7.65 -37.65 -11.60
N ALA A 242 7.85 -36.87 -10.53
CA ALA A 242 8.95 -37.07 -9.60
C ALA A 242 8.91 -38.45 -8.94
N ALA A 243 7.72 -38.94 -8.58
CA ALA A 243 7.53 -40.28 -8.03
C ALA A 243 7.88 -41.38 -9.05
N ALA A 244 7.53 -41.19 -10.33
CA ALA A 244 7.88 -42.12 -11.40
C ALA A 244 9.39 -42.15 -11.69
N GLU A 245 10.06 -41.00 -11.68
CA GLU A 245 11.52 -40.88 -11.80
C GLU A 245 12.24 -41.56 -10.63
N LEU A 246 11.78 -41.33 -9.41
CA LEU A 246 12.31 -41.99 -8.22
C LEU A 246 12.08 -43.51 -8.25
N GLY A 247 10.93 -43.96 -8.75
CA GLY A 247 10.65 -45.37 -9.00
C GLY A 247 11.67 -45.98 -9.97
N ARG A 248 11.92 -45.32 -11.12
CA ARG A 248 12.93 -45.75 -12.11
C ARG A 248 14.33 -45.80 -11.52
N ALA A 249 14.73 -44.79 -10.76
CA ALA A 249 16.03 -44.76 -10.10
C ALA A 249 16.20 -45.92 -9.10
N ARG A 250 15.16 -46.22 -8.31
CA ARG A 250 15.17 -47.37 -7.39
C ARG A 250 15.30 -48.71 -8.12
N HIS A 251 14.65 -48.88 -9.26
CA HIS A 251 14.80 -50.07 -10.08
C HIS A 251 16.22 -50.20 -10.65
N ALA A 252 16.79 -49.11 -11.17
CA ALA A 252 18.16 -49.11 -11.68
C ALA A 252 19.20 -49.48 -10.58
N VAL A 253 19.01 -48.98 -9.35
CA VAL A 253 19.89 -49.37 -8.22
C VAL A 253 19.76 -50.86 -7.91
N LYS A 254 18.55 -51.43 -7.92
CA LYS A 254 18.36 -52.87 -7.70
C LYS A 254 19.05 -53.71 -8.78
N GLU A 255 18.93 -53.32 -10.05
CA GLU A 255 19.62 -54.00 -11.15
C GLU A 255 21.14 -53.94 -11.00
N GLN A 256 21.69 -52.80 -10.54
CA GLN A 256 23.11 -52.67 -10.23
C GLN A 256 23.53 -53.55 -9.06
N ASP A 257 22.74 -53.62 -7.99
CA ASP A 257 23.01 -54.49 -6.84
C ASP A 257 22.99 -55.98 -7.23
N GLU A 258 22.06 -56.38 -8.10
CA GLU A 258 21.99 -57.73 -8.64
C GLU A 258 23.19 -58.05 -9.55
N ALA A 259 23.59 -57.11 -10.41
CA ALA A 259 24.79 -57.23 -11.23
C ALA A 259 26.06 -57.35 -10.38
N LEU A 260 26.17 -56.57 -9.30
CA LEU A 260 27.29 -56.66 -8.35
C LEU A 260 27.31 -58.02 -7.65
N LYS A 261 26.17 -58.54 -7.20
CA LYS A 261 26.09 -59.90 -6.61
C LYS A 261 26.54 -60.97 -7.60
N ALA A 262 26.08 -60.90 -8.84
CA ALA A 262 26.49 -61.83 -9.89
C ALA A 262 28.00 -61.74 -10.17
N PHE A 263 28.55 -60.52 -10.23
CA PHE A 263 29.98 -60.28 -10.38
C PHE A 263 30.80 -60.94 -9.26
N TRP A 264 30.43 -60.74 -8.00
CA TRP A 264 31.14 -61.32 -6.86
C TRP A 264 31.06 -62.86 -6.84
N SER A 265 29.90 -63.42 -7.20
CA SER A 265 29.75 -64.86 -7.36
C SER A 265 30.70 -65.42 -8.42
N LEU A 266 30.78 -64.74 -9.58
CA LEU A 266 31.66 -65.14 -10.68
C LEU A 266 33.14 -65.03 -10.29
N GLN A 267 33.51 -63.96 -9.59
CA GLN A 267 34.88 -63.77 -9.09
C GLN A 267 35.26 -64.90 -8.12
N THR A 268 34.35 -65.29 -7.24
CA THR A 268 34.58 -66.38 -6.28
C THR A 268 34.75 -67.72 -7.00
N SER A 269 33.90 -68.03 -7.99
CA SER A 269 34.08 -69.25 -8.79
C SER A 269 35.38 -69.23 -9.58
N TYR A 270 35.76 -68.09 -10.15
CA TYR A 270 37.01 -67.97 -10.89
C TYR A 270 38.24 -68.17 -9.98
N GLN A 271 38.22 -67.64 -8.76
CA GLN A 271 39.27 -67.90 -7.76
C GLN A 271 39.36 -69.39 -7.43
N HIS A 272 38.22 -70.07 -7.24
CA HIS A 272 38.21 -71.51 -6.99
C HIS A 272 38.83 -72.32 -8.13
N GLU A 273 38.47 -72.00 -9.38
CA GLU A 273 39.05 -72.64 -10.58
C GLU A 273 40.56 -72.43 -10.66
N LEU A 274 41.06 -71.22 -10.34
CA LEU A 274 42.50 -70.96 -10.28
C LEU A 274 43.20 -71.81 -9.21
N GLU A 275 42.61 -71.97 -8.03
CA GLU A 275 43.14 -72.84 -7.00
C GLU A 275 43.16 -74.31 -7.42
N GLU A 276 42.13 -74.77 -8.14
CA GLU A 276 42.08 -76.13 -8.68
C GLU A 276 43.16 -76.38 -9.73
N VAL A 277 43.37 -75.42 -10.64
CA VAL A 277 44.47 -75.48 -11.62
C VAL A 277 45.81 -75.56 -10.90
N GLU A 278 46.06 -74.71 -9.89
CA GLU A 278 47.31 -74.75 -9.12
C GLU A 278 47.50 -76.10 -8.40
N ARG A 279 46.42 -76.70 -7.87
CA ARG A 279 46.47 -78.05 -7.27
C ARG A 279 46.82 -79.10 -8.33
N HIS A 280 46.22 -79.03 -9.52
CA HIS A 280 46.52 -79.96 -10.62
C HIS A 280 47.95 -79.80 -11.14
N GLU A 281 48.46 -78.58 -11.26
CA GLU A 281 49.87 -78.32 -11.61
C GLU A 281 50.82 -78.92 -10.58
N LYS A 282 50.55 -78.75 -9.29
CA LYS A 282 51.36 -79.36 -8.22
C LYS A 282 51.31 -80.89 -8.28
N GLN A 283 50.12 -81.49 -8.47
CA GLN A 283 49.98 -82.94 -8.58
C GLN A 283 50.70 -83.51 -9.80
N THR A 284 50.58 -82.83 -10.95
CA THR A 284 51.26 -83.27 -12.19
C THR A 284 52.77 -83.12 -12.08
N ALA A 285 53.28 -82.08 -11.43
CA ALA A 285 54.70 -81.93 -11.12
C ALA A 285 55.24 -83.09 -10.26
N VAL A 286 54.53 -83.47 -9.19
CA VAL A 286 54.90 -84.61 -8.34
C VAL A 286 54.91 -85.92 -9.14
N LEU A 287 53.87 -86.19 -9.93
CA LEU A 287 53.81 -87.39 -10.77
C LEU A 287 54.94 -87.41 -11.81
N HIS A 288 55.29 -86.25 -12.37
CA HIS A 288 56.40 -86.13 -13.30
C HIS A 288 57.74 -86.45 -12.63
N GLU A 289 58.01 -85.91 -11.42
CA GLU A 289 59.19 -86.24 -10.63
C GLU A 289 59.25 -87.73 -10.28
N ASP A 290 58.13 -88.33 -9.87
CA ASP A 290 58.03 -89.77 -9.60
C ASP A 290 58.34 -90.62 -10.84
N CYS A 291 57.83 -90.23 -12.02
CA CYS A 291 58.11 -90.91 -13.28
C CYS A 291 59.60 -90.81 -13.65
N LEU A 292 60.19 -89.61 -13.55
CA LEU A 292 61.62 -89.40 -13.77
C LEU A 292 62.47 -90.20 -12.78
N GLY A 293 62.06 -90.28 -11.52
CA GLY A 293 62.72 -91.09 -10.49
C GLY A 293 62.68 -92.58 -10.82
N ARG A 294 61.54 -93.10 -11.26
CA ARG A 294 61.38 -94.51 -11.69
C ARG A 294 62.22 -94.83 -12.92
N LEU A 295 62.30 -93.93 -13.91
CA LEU A 295 63.14 -94.11 -15.10
C LEU A 295 64.63 -94.20 -14.73
N LYS A 296 65.11 -93.31 -13.85
CA LYS A 296 66.48 -93.37 -13.30
C LYS A 296 66.77 -94.70 -12.59
N TRP A 297 65.80 -95.23 -11.84
CA TRP A 297 65.93 -96.54 -11.18
C TRP A 297 66.01 -97.72 -12.15
N LEU A 298 65.38 -97.61 -13.32
CA LEU A 298 65.40 -98.64 -14.36
C LEU A 298 66.66 -98.59 -15.24
N GLY A 299 67.59 -97.66 -15.00
CA GLY A 299 68.88 -97.60 -15.68
C GLY A 299 68.83 -97.10 -17.13
N VAL A 300 67.77 -96.35 -17.49
CA VAL A 300 67.66 -95.59 -18.74
C VAL A 300 67.98 -94.12 -18.48
#